data_AF-A0A024QH98-F1
#
_entry.id   AF-A0A024QH98-F1
#
_cell.length_a   1.000
_cell.length_b   1.000
_cell.length_c   1.000
_cell.angle_alpha   90.00
_cell.angle_beta   90.00
_cell.angle_gamma   90.00
#
_symmetry.space_group_name_H-M   'P 1'
#
loop_
_entity.id
_entity.type
_entity.pdbx_description
1 polymer ?
#
loop_
_entity_poly.entity_id
_entity_poly.type
_entity_poly.pdbx_seq_one_letter_code
_entity_poly.pdbx_strand_id
1 'polypeptide(L)'
;MSSSSLWTIDNNFNGNEYEDFSNSWLVSPMVWDVLFEKYLPHKVQGPFGRQRYMTAINFDPSIFEELNKLACNSDIKEDKILWILTNEQVFHSKDKQLVSSCLKNFLNVNFELTSDFGDHIHDRFNEVAESILSIDENDHPYFVFKGTSVDDNVERWFETYDEESDEYINASFDKFNEIVTGFVFIENDSEIRFLNNLDYFKQKKEEA
;
A
#
# COMPACT_ATOMS: atom_id res chain seq x y z
N MET A 1 11.60 -9.36 14.25
CA MET A 1 11.90 -9.16 12.82
C MET A 1 10.70 -8.43 12.25
N SER A 2 10.89 -7.43 11.39
CA SER A 2 9.76 -6.70 10.82
C SER A 2 9.01 -7.57 9.81
N SER A 3 7.69 -7.44 9.73
CA SER A 3 6.84 -8.08 8.73
C SER A 3 6.03 -7.04 7.95
N SER A 4 5.46 -7.43 6.83
CA SER A 4 4.39 -6.69 6.14
C SER A 4 3.13 -7.52 6.24
N SER A 5 1.95 -6.95 6.20
CA SER A 5 0.71 -7.73 6.29
C SER A 5 -0.38 -7.24 5.34
N LEU A 6 -1.26 -8.14 4.97
CA LEU A 6 -2.47 -7.84 4.21
C LEU A 6 -3.63 -7.75 5.19
N TRP A 7 -4.36 -6.65 5.15
CA TRP A 7 -5.54 -6.42 5.97
C TRP A 7 -6.78 -6.41 5.10
N THR A 8 -7.85 -7.05 5.57
CA THR A 8 -9.17 -7.00 4.94
C THR A 8 -10.14 -6.19 5.78
N ILE A 9 -11.08 -5.52 5.11
CA ILE A 9 -12.08 -4.66 5.73
C ILE A 9 -13.47 -5.18 5.35
N ASP A 10 -14.29 -5.46 6.35
CA ASP A 10 -15.65 -5.98 6.17
C ASP A 10 -16.67 -4.89 5.76
N ASN A 11 -17.92 -5.30 5.54
CA ASN A 11 -19.02 -4.39 5.19
C ASN A 11 -19.38 -3.37 6.29
N ASN A 12 -18.98 -3.64 7.54
CA ASN A 12 -19.16 -2.75 8.69
C ASN A 12 -17.90 -1.92 8.96
N PHE A 13 -16.92 -1.93 8.04
CA PHE A 13 -15.64 -1.24 8.15
C PHE A 13 -14.77 -1.68 9.34
N ASN A 14 -14.96 -2.91 9.84
CA ASN A 14 -14.00 -3.52 10.76
C ASN A 14 -12.85 -4.14 9.96
N GLY A 15 -11.63 -3.93 10.43
CA GLY A 15 -10.42 -4.48 9.83
C GLY A 15 -9.92 -5.70 10.58
N ASN A 16 -9.35 -6.65 9.85
CA ASN A 16 -8.61 -7.77 10.42
C ASN A 16 -7.35 -8.03 9.60
N GLU A 17 -6.27 -8.42 10.26
CA GLU A 17 -5.11 -8.98 9.57
C GLU A 17 -5.52 -10.30 8.92
N TYR A 18 -5.34 -10.37 7.59
CA TYR A 18 -5.70 -11.51 6.77
C TYR A 18 -4.51 -12.45 6.56
N GLU A 19 -3.32 -11.89 6.37
CA GLU A 19 -2.08 -12.65 6.18
C GLU A 19 -0.87 -11.82 6.66
N ASP A 20 0.07 -12.45 7.36
CA ASP A 20 1.36 -11.87 7.76
C ASP A 20 2.49 -12.41 6.88
N PHE A 21 3.27 -11.48 6.32
CA PHE A 21 4.42 -11.77 5.48
C PHE A 21 5.69 -11.40 6.24
N SER A 22 6.36 -12.42 6.77
CA SER A 22 7.66 -12.23 7.42
C SER A 22 8.65 -11.44 6.54
N ASN A 23 9.45 -10.56 7.14
CA ASN A 23 10.41 -9.68 6.46
C ASN A 23 9.75 -8.63 5.54
N SER A 24 9.43 -7.49 6.15
CA SER A 24 8.85 -6.31 5.49
C SER A 24 9.69 -5.73 4.34
N TRP A 25 10.97 -6.09 4.24
CA TRP A 25 11.89 -5.51 3.26
C TRP A 25 11.72 -6.07 1.85
N LEU A 26 10.87 -7.08 1.67
CA LEU A 26 10.81 -7.86 0.43
C LEU A 26 9.78 -7.34 -0.59
N VAL A 27 8.90 -6.40 -0.22
CA VAL A 27 7.93 -5.78 -1.16
C VAL A 27 8.03 -4.25 -1.16
N SER A 28 7.50 -3.55 -0.15
CA SER A 28 7.38 -2.09 -0.18
C SER A 28 8.73 -1.38 -0.41
N PRO A 29 9.82 -1.70 0.32
CA PRO A 29 11.10 -1.06 0.06
C PRO A 29 11.68 -1.36 -1.33
N MET A 30 11.43 -2.55 -1.89
CA MET A 30 11.88 -2.89 -3.25
C MET A 30 11.12 -2.07 -4.29
N VAL A 31 9.80 -1.96 -4.16
CA VAL A 31 8.97 -1.10 -5.02
C VAL A 31 9.45 0.34 -4.95
N TRP A 32 9.63 0.87 -3.73
CA TRP A 32 10.04 2.26 -3.56
C TRP A 32 11.41 2.54 -4.17
N ASP A 33 12.39 1.67 -3.97
CA ASP A 33 13.73 1.84 -4.53
C ASP A 33 13.74 1.77 -6.07
N VAL A 34 13.00 0.81 -6.65
CA VAL A 34 12.88 0.67 -8.11
C VAL A 34 12.26 1.93 -8.70
N LEU A 35 11.15 2.41 -8.14
CA LEU A 35 10.49 3.61 -8.64
C LEU A 35 11.30 4.88 -8.40
N PHE A 36 12.00 4.97 -7.26
CA PHE A 36 12.89 6.08 -6.97
C PHE A 36 14.03 6.17 -7.99
N GLU A 37 14.67 5.05 -8.31
CA GLU A 37 15.72 5.02 -9.34
C GLU A 37 15.19 5.29 -10.74
N LYS A 38 14.01 4.75 -11.06
CA LYS A 38 13.39 4.93 -12.37
C LYS A 38 13.02 6.38 -12.66
N TYR A 39 12.40 7.06 -11.68
CA TYR A 39 11.83 8.39 -11.90
C TYR A 39 12.72 9.54 -11.43
N LEU A 40 13.56 9.31 -10.41
CA LEU A 40 14.46 10.32 -9.87
C LEU A 40 15.92 9.84 -9.84
N PRO A 41 16.48 9.33 -10.96
CA PRO A 41 17.83 8.75 -10.98
C PRO A 41 18.92 9.74 -10.53
N HIS A 42 18.70 11.04 -10.76
CA HIS A 42 19.61 12.11 -10.34
C HIS A 42 19.63 12.36 -8.83
N LYS A 43 18.58 11.94 -8.09
CA LYS A 43 18.49 12.04 -6.62
C LYS A 43 18.94 10.77 -5.90
N VAL A 44 19.18 9.67 -6.62
CA VAL A 44 19.68 8.41 -6.05
C VAL A 44 21.10 8.57 -5.51
N GLN A 45 21.91 9.48 -6.06
CA GLN A 45 23.26 9.74 -5.58
C GLN A 45 23.26 10.83 -4.53
N GLY A 46 23.52 10.44 -3.28
CA GLY A 46 23.70 11.36 -2.17
C GLY A 46 25.17 11.65 -1.86
N PRO A 47 25.43 12.49 -0.84
CA PRO A 47 26.80 12.84 -0.40
C PRO A 47 27.66 11.63 0.02
N PHE A 48 27.03 10.52 0.39
CA PHE A 48 27.68 9.30 0.88
C PHE A 48 27.58 8.13 -0.12
N GLY A 49 27.24 8.41 -1.37
CA GLY A 49 27.03 7.42 -2.42
C GLY A 49 25.55 7.12 -2.67
N ARG A 50 25.28 5.95 -3.26
CA ARG A 50 23.93 5.53 -3.65
C ARG A 50 23.02 5.41 -2.42
N GLN A 51 21.89 6.12 -2.44
CA GLN A 51 20.90 6.13 -1.37
C GLN A 51 19.70 5.24 -1.72
N ARG A 52 19.16 4.58 -0.70
CA ARG A 52 17.85 3.92 -0.73
C ARG A 52 16.76 4.97 -0.53
N TYR A 53 15.56 4.73 -1.05
CA TYR A 53 14.45 5.68 -1.00
C TYR A 53 14.17 6.20 0.42
N MET A 54 14.02 5.30 1.39
CA MET A 54 13.76 5.66 2.79
C MET A 54 14.88 6.52 3.42
N THR A 55 16.13 6.30 3.01
CA THR A 55 17.24 7.16 3.44
C THR A 55 17.16 8.52 2.76
N ALA A 56 16.88 8.56 1.46
CA ALA A 56 16.81 9.79 0.69
C ALA A 56 15.73 10.75 1.23
N ILE A 57 14.52 10.25 1.50
CA ILE A 57 13.42 11.08 2.05
C ILE A 57 13.70 11.66 3.43
N ASN A 58 14.53 10.99 4.24
CA ASN A 58 14.95 11.51 5.55
C ASN A 58 15.88 12.72 5.43
N PHE A 59 16.63 12.83 4.32
CA PHE A 59 17.50 13.98 4.04
C PHE A 59 16.78 15.07 3.22
N ASP A 60 15.90 14.67 2.31
CA ASP A 60 15.13 15.58 1.45
C ASP A 60 13.67 15.09 1.35
N PRO A 61 12.76 15.61 2.20
CA PRO A 61 11.35 15.25 2.17
C PRO A 61 10.64 15.58 0.84
N SER A 62 11.18 16.49 0.02
CA SER A 62 10.58 16.82 -1.30
C SER A 62 10.61 15.66 -2.29
N ILE A 63 11.49 14.68 -2.05
CA ILE A 63 11.56 13.44 -2.85
C ILE A 63 10.23 12.69 -2.83
N PHE A 64 9.55 12.65 -1.67
CA PHE A 64 8.25 11.99 -1.58
C PHE A 64 7.23 12.65 -2.51
N GLU A 65 7.08 13.97 -2.43
CA GLU A 65 6.09 14.71 -3.22
C GLU A 65 6.35 14.58 -4.73
N GLU A 66 7.61 14.68 -5.13
CA GLU A 66 8.04 14.56 -6.53
C GLU A 66 7.83 13.14 -7.06
N LEU A 67 8.26 12.12 -6.31
CA LEU A 67 8.10 10.72 -6.70
C LEU A 67 6.62 10.33 -6.72
N ASN A 68 5.85 10.75 -5.73
CA ASN A 68 4.41 10.50 -5.68
C ASN A 68 3.70 11.08 -6.91
N LYS A 69 4.04 12.30 -7.31
CA LYS A 69 3.49 12.92 -8.53
C LYS A 69 3.87 12.12 -9.78
N LEU A 70 5.12 11.66 -9.90
CA LEU A 70 5.60 10.94 -11.08
C LEU A 70 4.98 9.53 -11.17
N ALA A 71 5.00 8.77 -10.06
CA ALA A 71 4.46 7.41 -10.02
C ALA A 71 2.94 7.37 -10.22
N CYS A 72 2.18 8.27 -9.56
CA CYS A 72 0.72 8.35 -9.74
C CYS A 72 0.30 8.76 -11.17
N ASN A 73 1.14 9.49 -11.90
CA ASN A 73 0.91 9.89 -13.29
C ASN A 73 1.62 8.99 -14.31
N SER A 74 2.18 7.84 -13.89
CA SER A 74 2.84 6.91 -14.79
C SER A 74 1.86 6.31 -15.82
N ASP A 75 2.30 6.19 -17.06
CA ASP A 75 1.62 5.39 -18.09
C ASP A 75 1.85 3.87 -17.89
N ILE A 76 2.84 3.51 -17.06
CA ILE A 76 3.12 2.12 -16.67
C ILE A 76 2.26 1.80 -15.46
N LYS A 77 1.26 0.97 -15.70
CA LYS A 77 0.25 0.61 -14.72
C LYS A 77 0.81 -0.08 -13.49
N GLU A 78 1.78 -0.99 -13.67
CA GLU A 78 2.43 -1.72 -12.59
C GLU A 78 3.09 -0.76 -11.60
N ASP A 79 3.80 0.25 -12.10
CA ASP A 79 4.45 1.26 -11.27
C ASP A 79 3.43 2.05 -10.45
N LYS A 80 2.36 2.50 -11.11
CA LYS A 80 1.28 3.28 -10.48
C LYS A 80 0.59 2.47 -9.39
N ILE A 81 0.14 1.25 -9.70
CA ILE A 81 -0.62 0.41 -8.77
C ILE A 81 0.24 0.01 -7.57
N LEU A 82 1.50 -0.38 -7.78
CA LEU A 82 2.35 -0.79 -6.66
C LEU A 82 2.83 0.39 -5.83
N TRP A 83 3.04 1.56 -6.43
CA TRP A 83 3.25 2.77 -5.64
C TRP A 83 2.08 3.02 -4.69
N ILE A 84 0.86 2.97 -5.18
CA ILE A 84 -0.35 3.20 -4.38
C ILE A 84 -0.53 2.12 -3.32
N LEU A 85 -0.35 0.84 -3.69
CA LEU A 85 -0.44 -0.31 -2.78
C LEU A 85 0.54 -0.19 -1.62
N THR A 86 1.79 0.15 -1.91
CA THR A 86 2.86 0.23 -0.90
C THR A 86 2.84 1.52 -0.08
N ASN A 87 1.96 2.48 -0.41
CA ASN A 87 1.67 3.67 0.38
C ASN A 87 0.31 3.54 1.12
N GLU A 88 -0.08 2.30 1.45
CA GLU A 88 -1.16 1.99 2.41
C GLU A 88 -2.52 2.60 2.04
N GLN A 89 -2.83 2.67 0.75
CA GLN A 89 -4.15 3.09 0.27
C GLN A 89 -5.15 1.92 0.31
N VAL A 90 -6.44 2.23 0.51
CA VAL A 90 -7.51 1.23 0.60
C VAL A 90 -8.04 0.90 -0.79
N PHE A 91 -7.87 -0.36 -1.22
CA PHE A 91 -8.38 -0.86 -2.49
C PHE A 91 -9.73 -1.55 -2.31
N HIS A 92 -10.59 -1.48 -3.32
CA HIS A 92 -11.77 -2.33 -3.38
C HIS A 92 -11.39 -3.75 -3.83
N SER A 93 -11.94 -4.77 -3.16
CA SER A 93 -11.65 -6.17 -3.45
C SER A 93 -12.11 -6.60 -4.85
N LYS A 94 -13.09 -5.92 -5.45
CA LYS A 94 -13.46 -6.13 -6.86
C LYS A 94 -12.28 -5.93 -7.83
N ASP A 95 -11.29 -5.12 -7.44
CA ASP A 95 -10.11 -4.77 -8.25
C ASP A 95 -8.91 -5.69 -7.98
N LYS A 96 -9.06 -6.72 -7.12
CA LYS A 96 -7.98 -7.63 -6.71
C LYS A 96 -7.26 -8.32 -7.88
N GLN A 97 -7.98 -8.63 -8.96
CA GLN A 97 -7.41 -9.24 -10.16
C GLN A 97 -6.38 -8.31 -10.83
N LEU A 98 -6.70 -7.02 -10.91
CA LEU A 98 -5.83 -6.01 -11.47
C LEU A 98 -4.58 -5.83 -10.59
N VAL A 99 -4.78 -5.67 -9.28
CA VAL A 99 -3.68 -5.45 -8.32
C VAL A 99 -2.73 -6.64 -8.29
N SER A 100 -3.26 -7.87 -8.22
CA SER A 100 -2.46 -9.10 -8.25
C SER A 100 -1.68 -9.25 -9.55
N SER A 101 -2.29 -8.95 -10.70
CA SER A 101 -1.60 -8.99 -11.99
C SER A 101 -0.46 -7.98 -12.04
N CYS A 102 -0.66 -6.78 -11.48
CA CYS A 102 0.39 -5.76 -11.41
C CYS A 102 1.55 -6.20 -10.53
N LEU A 103 1.28 -6.83 -9.38
CA LEU A 103 2.32 -7.39 -8.49
C LEU A 103 3.18 -8.42 -9.23
N LYS A 104 2.54 -9.37 -9.91
CA LYS A 104 3.25 -10.44 -10.66
C LYS A 104 4.10 -9.90 -11.81
N ASN A 105 3.68 -8.79 -12.42
CA ASN A 105 4.33 -8.23 -13.60
C ASN A 105 5.39 -7.16 -13.29
N PHE A 106 5.35 -6.54 -12.11
CA PHE A 106 6.18 -5.37 -11.80
C PHE A 106 7.67 -5.57 -12.02
N LEU A 107 8.23 -6.68 -11.53
CA LEU A 107 9.65 -6.99 -11.68
C LEU A 107 10.02 -7.22 -13.17
N ASN A 108 9.13 -7.83 -13.95
CA ASN A 108 9.37 -8.05 -15.37
C ASN A 108 9.31 -6.74 -16.17
N VAL A 109 8.38 -5.85 -15.83
CA VAL A 109 8.25 -4.53 -16.48
C VAL A 109 9.43 -3.60 -16.11
N ASN A 110 10.04 -3.82 -14.94
CA ASN A 110 11.19 -3.08 -14.45
C ASN A 110 12.51 -3.86 -14.54
N PHE A 111 12.61 -4.83 -15.46
CA PHE A 111 13.72 -5.79 -15.52
C PHE A 111 15.12 -5.18 -15.50
N GLU A 112 15.33 -4.03 -16.16
CA GLU A 112 16.64 -3.35 -16.16
C GLU A 112 17.12 -2.98 -14.74
N LEU A 113 16.19 -2.70 -13.82
CA LEU A 113 16.46 -2.31 -12.44
C LEU A 113 16.37 -3.48 -11.45
N THR A 114 15.81 -4.62 -11.87
CA THR A 114 15.52 -5.75 -10.98
C THR A 114 16.20 -7.05 -11.42
N SER A 115 17.01 -7.03 -12.49
CA SER A 115 17.64 -8.25 -13.05
C SER A 115 18.58 -8.98 -12.08
N ASP A 116 19.06 -8.31 -11.03
CA ASP A 116 19.91 -8.86 -9.99
C ASP A 116 19.13 -9.28 -8.72
N PHE A 117 17.81 -9.13 -8.71
CA PHE A 117 16.99 -9.57 -7.60
C PHE A 117 16.96 -11.11 -7.55
N GLY A 118 17.08 -11.67 -6.36
CA GLY A 118 17.03 -13.12 -6.19
C GLY A 118 15.61 -13.67 -6.27
N ASP A 119 15.49 -14.97 -6.58
CA ASP A 119 14.19 -15.68 -6.71
C ASP A 119 13.25 -15.46 -5.52
N HIS A 120 13.79 -15.37 -4.31
CA HIS A 120 13.02 -15.11 -3.09
C HIS A 120 12.24 -13.77 -3.12
N ILE A 121 12.67 -12.77 -3.88
CA ILE A 121 11.91 -11.53 -4.09
C ILE A 121 10.73 -11.79 -5.05
N HIS A 122 10.96 -12.52 -6.14
CA HIS A 122 9.89 -12.92 -7.05
C HIS A 122 8.83 -13.77 -6.34
N ASP A 123 9.27 -14.73 -5.53
CA ASP A 123 8.39 -15.58 -4.73
C ASP A 123 7.53 -14.73 -3.78
N ARG A 124 8.10 -13.72 -3.14
CA ARG A 124 7.35 -12.83 -2.25
C ARG A 124 6.30 -12.01 -2.99
N PHE A 125 6.63 -11.43 -4.14
CA PHE A 125 5.66 -10.68 -4.94
C PHE A 125 4.50 -11.57 -5.37
N ASN A 126 4.79 -12.83 -5.74
CA ASN A 126 3.78 -13.82 -6.08
C ASN A 126 2.93 -14.20 -4.86
N GLU A 127 3.53 -14.43 -3.70
CA GLU A 127 2.83 -14.77 -2.46
C GLU A 127 1.80 -13.70 -2.08
N VAL A 128 2.21 -12.43 -2.02
CA VAL A 128 1.29 -11.31 -1.76
C VAL A 128 0.19 -11.22 -2.83
N ALA A 129 0.56 -11.44 -4.10
CA ALA A 129 -0.40 -11.41 -5.20
C ALA A 129 -1.45 -12.53 -5.09
N GLU A 130 -1.08 -13.72 -4.65
CA GLU A 130 -2.02 -14.84 -4.42
C GLU A 130 -2.92 -14.57 -3.20
N SER A 131 -2.37 -14.05 -2.10
CA SER A 131 -3.17 -13.68 -0.92
C SER A 131 -4.20 -12.59 -1.23
N ILE A 132 -3.88 -11.62 -2.09
CA ILE A 132 -4.86 -10.63 -2.55
C ILE A 132 -5.95 -11.27 -3.42
N LEU A 133 -5.60 -12.25 -4.27
CA LEU A 133 -6.59 -12.95 -5.10
C LEU A 133 -7.57 -13.79 -4.28
N SER A 134 -7.12 -14.36 -3.16
CA SER A 134 -7.92 -15.25 -2.31
C SER A 134 -8.97 -14.53 -1.45
N ILE A 135 -8.94 -13.20 -1.37
CA ILE A 135 -9.93 -12.41 -0.62
C ILE A 135 -11.34 -12.67 -1.14
N ASP A 136 -12.30 -13.04 -0.29
CA ASP A 136 -13.71 -13.08 -0.66
C ASP A 136 -14.27 -11.65 -0.70
N GLU A 137 -14.63 -11.17 -1.90
CA GLU A 137 -15.10 -9.80 -2.10
C GLU A 137 -16.47 -9.53 -1.48
N ASN A 138 -17.26 -10.56 -1.17
CA ASN A 138 -18.57 -10.41 -0.54
C ASN A 138 -18.44 -10.15 0.96
N ASP A 139 -17.53 -10.87 1.62
CA ASP A 139 -17.29 -10.74 3.06
C ASP A 139 -16.35 -9.56 3.35
N HIS A 140 -15.39 -9.33 2.47
CA HIS A 140 -14.34 -8.32 2.60
C HIS A 140 -14.31 -7.42 1.37
N PRO A 141 -15.18 -6.40 1.28
CA PRO A 141 -15.25 -5.48 0.15
C PRO A 141 -14.00 -4.62 -0.08
N TYR A 142 -13.10 -4.49 0.91
CA TYR A 142 -11.86 -3.73 0.78
C TYR A 142 -10.66 -4.43 1.40
N PHE A 143 -9.47 -3.98 0.99
CA PHE A 143 -8.21 -4.43 1.57
C PHE A 143 -7.15 -3.32 1.53
N VAL A 144 -6.13 -3.48 2.37
CA VAL A 144 -4.94 -2.61 2.42
C VAL A 144 -3.70 -3.47 2.65
N PHE A 145 -2.60 -3.14 1.97
CA PHE A 145 -1.31 -3.77 2.21
C PHE A 145 -0.48 -2.89 3.13
N LYS A 146 -0.20 -3.39 4.34
CA LYS A 146 0.65 -2.72 5.32
C LYS A 146 2.11 -3.06 5.04
N GLY A 147 2.90 -2.03 4.73
CA GLY A 147 4.28 -2.22 4.25
C GLY A 147 5.27 -2.61 5.34
N THR A 148 4.95 -2.39 6.61
CA THR A 148 5.85 -2.66 7.73
C THR A 148 5.11 -2.87 9.06
N SER A 149 5.68 -3.69 9.94
CA SER A 149 5.22 -3.90 11.31
C SER A 149 5.92 -2.97 12.32
N VAL A 150 6.68 -1.98 11.84
CA VAL A 150 7.49 -1.09 12.68
C VAL A 150 6.70 0.14 13.14
N ASP A 151 5.64 0.49 12.42
CA ASP A 151 4.62 1.44 12.84
C ASP A 151 3.30 0.71 13.14
N ASP A 152 2.37 1.41 13.80
CA ASP A 152 1.02 0.92 14.10
C ASP A 152 -0.02 1.62 13.19
N ASN A 153 0.37 1.95 11.95
CA ASN A 153 -0.43 2.86 11.13
C ASN A 153 -1.77 2.29 10.70
N VAL A 154 -1.83 1.02 10.29
CA VAL A 154 -3.07 0.39 9.79
C VAL A 154 -3.90 -0.19 10.93
N GLU A 155 -3.25 -0.79 11.93
CA GLU A 155 -3.89 -1.37 13.12
C GLU A 155 -4.77 -0.34 13.83
N ARG A 156 -4.22 0.86 14.07
CA ARG A 156 -4.91 1.93 14.80
C ARG A 156 -6.20 2.40 14.12
N TRP A 157 -6.39 2.12 12.83
CA TRP A 157 -7.63 2.48 12.12
C TRP A 157 -8.83 1.72 12.68
N PHE A 158 -8.59 0.54 13.26
CA PHE A 158 -9.59 -0.41 13.70
C PHE A 158 -9.64 -0.57 15.22
N GLU A 159 -9.03 0.35 15.96
CA GLU A 159 -8.96 0.30 17.42
C GLU A 159 -9.27 1.67 18.03
N THR A 160 -9.88 1.66 19.21
CA THR A 160 -10.06 2.85 20.06
C THR A 160 -9.70 2.50 21.50
N TYR A 161 -9.11 3.46 22.21
CA TYR A 161 -8.82 3.28 23.63
C TYR A 161 -10.12 3.40 24.44
N ASP A 162 -10.37 2.43 25.33
CA ASP A 162 -11.47 2.40 26.28
C ASP A 162 -10.97 2.72 27.70
N GLU A 163 -11.39 3.88 28.23
CA GLU A 163 -10.95 4.36 29.55
C GLU A 163 -11.49 3.48 30.70
N GLU A 164 -12.60 2.76 30.51
CA GLU A 164 -13.19 1.93 31.56
C GLU A 164 -12.39 0.63 31.78
N SER A 165 -11.94 -0.01 30.70
CA SER A 165 -11.13 -1.23 30.74
C SER A 165 -9.62 -0.98 30.75
N ASP A 166 -9.16 0.24 30.42
CA ASP A 166 -7.73 0.57 30.21
C ASP A 166 -7.10 -0.26 29.07
N GLU A 167 -7.89 -0.60 28.06
CA GLU A 167 -7.50 -1.44 26.92
C GLU A 167 -7.91 -0.80 25.57
N TYR A 168 -7.22 -1.18 24.49
CA TYR A 168 -7.68 -0.89 23.13
C TYR A 168 -8.72 -1.93 22.72
N ILE A 169 -9.85 -1.45 22.22
CA ILE A 169 -10.95 -2.29 21.74
C ILE A 169 -11.20 -2.05 20.26
N ASN A 170 -11.74 -3.06 19.58
CA ASN A 170 -12.06 -2.96 18.16
C ASN A 170 -13.05 -1.83 17.89
N ALA A 171 -12.72 -1.02 16.89
CA ALA A 171 -13.54 0.05 16.38
C ALA A 171 -13.68 -0.07 14.86
N SER A 172 -14.84 0.35 14.35
CA SER A 172 -15.03 0.49 12.92
C SER A 172 -14.24 1.69 12.41
N PHE A 173 -13.61 1.53 11.24
CA PHE A 173 -12.80 2.57 10.61
C PHE A 173 -13.60 3.84 10.28
N ASP A 174 -14.91 3.73 10.09
CA ASP A 174 -15.79 4.87 9.83
C ASP A 174 -15.96 5.85 11.01
N LYS A 175 -15.45 5.47 12.18
CA LYS A 175 -15.39 6.31 13.38
C LYS A 175 -14.07 7.08 13.49
N PHE A 176 -13.07 6.76 12.67
CA PHE A 176 -11.77 7.43 12.68
C PHE A 176 -11.93 8.86 12.13
N ASN A 177 -11.50 9.86 12.90
CA ASN A 177 -11.80 11.28 12.66
C ASN A 177 -10.64 12.09 12.05
N GLU A 178 -9.54 11.43 11.70
CA GLU A 178 -8.40 12.05 11.00
C GLU A 178 -8.26 11.51 9.57
N ILE A 179 -7.64 12.31 8.71
CA ILE A 179 -7.26 11.85 7.37
C ILE A 179 -6.01 11.00 7.50
N VAL A 180 -6.15 9.69 7.27
CA VAL A 180 -5.05 8.71 7.39
C VAL A 180 -4.76 7.95 6.10
N THR A 181 -5.74 7.84 5.21
CA THR A 181 -5.59 7.12 3.93
C THR A 181 -6.65 7.56 2.92
N GLY A 182 -6.51 7.10 1.68
CA GLY A 182 -7.47 7.26 0.61
C GLY A 182 -8.02 5.93 0.12
N PHE A 183 -9.32 5.93 -0.20
CA PHE A 183 -9.96 4.89 -0.99
C PHE A 183 -9.61 5.09 -2.47
N VAL A 184 -9.14 4.01 -3.08
CA VAL A 184 -8.70 3.96 -4.48
C VAL A 184 -9.85 3.51 -5.36
N PHE A 185 -10.26 4.36 -6.28
CA PHE A 185 -11.24 4.05 -7.31
C PHE A 185 -10.52 3.85 -8.64
N ILE A 186 -10.61 2.66 -9.20
CA ILE A 186 -10.03 2.34 -10.49
C ILE A 186 -11.15 2.32 -11.53
N GLU A 187 -11.03 3.18 -12.53
CA GLU A 187 -11.94 3.32 -13.66
C GLU A 187 -11.18 2.96 -14.95
N ASN A 188 -11.86 2.27 -15.88
CA ASN A 188 -11.29 1.90 -17.19
C ASN A 188 -9.88 1.28 -17.13
N ASP A 189 -9.65 0.36 -16.18
CA ASP A 189 -8.41 -0.39 -15.95
C ASP A 189 -7.14 0.44 -15.67
N SER A 190 -7.21 1.77 -15.54
CA SER A 190 -6.00 2.62 -15.42
C SER A 190 -6.21 4.05 -14.91
N GLU A 191 -7.43 4.58 -14.97
CA GLU A 191 -7.76 5.87 -14.38
C GLU A 191 -7.97 5.68 -12.89
N ILE A 192 -7.22 6.42 -12.08
CA ILE A 192 -7.24 6.27 -10.63
C ILE A 192 -7.69 7.57 -10.00
N ARG A 193 -8.75 7.47 -9.20
CA ARG A 193 -9.24 8.56 -8.36
C ARG A 193 -9.10 8.17 -6.89
N PHE A 194 -8.78 9.16 -6.07
CA PHE A 194 -8.70 8.99 -4.62
C PHE A 194 -9.84 9.74 -3.95
N LEU A 195 -10.33 9.17 -2.86
CA LEU A 195 -11.18 9.87 -1.89
C LEU A 195 -10.62 9.60 -0.50
N ASN A 196 -10.27 10.65 0.25
CA ASN A 196 -9.79 10.43 1.62
C ASN A 196 -10.87 9.76 2.48
N ASN A 197 -10.46 9.06 3.53
CA ASN A 197 -11.35 8.29 4.39
C ASN A 197 -12.52 9.14 4.96
N LEU A 198 -12.26 10.39 5.36
CA LEU A 198 -13.31 11.26 5.91
C LEU A 198 -14.38 11.61 4.87
N ASP A 199 -13.97 12.03 3.67
CA ASP A 199 -14.90 12.35 2.59
C ASP A 199 -15.64 11.12 2.08
N TYR A 200 -14.98 9.95 2.07
CA TYR A 200 -15.61 8.68 1.72
C TYR A 200 -16.75 8.33 2.68
N PHE A 201 -16.50 8.37 3.98
CA PHE A 201 -17.53 8.06 4.99
C PHE A 201 -18.62 9.12 5.04
N LYS A 202 -18.31 10.38 4.72
CA LYS A 202 -19.33 11.42 4.57
C LYS A 202 -20.27 11.11 3.40
N GLN A 203 -19.75 10.78 2.22
CA GLN A 203 -20.56 10.40 1.06
C GLN A 203 -21.42 9.17 1.35
N LYS A 204 -20.85 8.14 1.97
CA LYS A 204 -21.58 6.92 2.36
C LYS A 204 -22.78 7.19 3.28
N LYS A 205 -22.65 8.14 4.21
CA LYS A 205 -23.75 8.52 5.13
C LYS A 205 -24.85 9.33 4.42
N GLU A 206 -24.53 10.01 3.33
CA GLU A 206 -25.51 10.74 2.51
C GLU A 206 -26.28 9.83 1.55
N GLU A 207 -25.73 8.67 1.21
CA GLU A 207 -26.34 7.65 0.32
C GLU A 207 -27.23 6.62 1.03
N ALA A 208 -27.13 6.51 2.36
CA ALA A 208 -27.84 5.52 3.21
C ALA A 208 -29.19 6.05 3.73
#